data_AF-A0A5B1CC02-F1
#
_entry.id   AF-A0A5B1CC02-F1
#
_cell.length_a   1.000
_cell.length_b   1.000
_cell.length_c   1.000
_cell.angle_alpha   90.00
_cell.angle_beta   90.00
_cell.angle_gamma   90.00
#
_symmetry.space_group_name_H-M   'P 1'
#
loop_
_entity.id
_entity.type
_entity.pdbx_description
1 polymer ?
#
loop_
_entity_poly.entity_id
_entity_poly.type
_entity_poly.pdbx_seq_one_letter_code
_entity_poly.pdbx_strand_id
1 'polypeptide(L)'
;MNQHTHQSARRGKGRLQWEPRGWFGGIIGGSSWLAFGSLALLWRGELFSSFVSGVSWLLVLSLACWLWVRRDRIDPFHGLAYALILLSVLMPIVWFVCWDIPTDRPMPSLHWIRGFRSAAACSIAPVILACFFARERILISKPRTGAHATHADG
;
A
#
# COMPACT_ATOMS: atom_id res chain seq x y z
N MET A 1 -18.73 -32.83 -14.23
CA MET A 1 -19.38 -31.76 -13.44
C MET A 1 -18.39 -31.33 -12.38
N ASN A 2 -17.52 -30.37 -12.72
CA ASN A 2 -16.40 -29.99 -11.87
C ASN A 2 -16.90 -29.02 -10.81
N GLN A 3 -16.95 -29.48 -9.56
CA GLN A 3 -17.14 -28.62 -8.40
C GLN A 3 -15.91 -27.71 -8.31
N HIS A 4 -16.00 -26.52 -8.92
CA HIS A 4 -15.16 -25.40 -8.53
C HIS A 4 -15.53 -25.09 -7.09
N THR A 5 -14.74 -25.63 -6.16
CA THR A 5 -14.70 -25.23 -4.76
C THR A 5 -14.53 -23.72 -4.74
N HIS A 6 -15.64 -23.00 -4.56
CA HIS A 6 -15.63 -21.57 -4.32
C HIS A 6 -14.89 -21.35 -2.99
N GLN A 7 -13.57 -21.11 -3.07
CA GLN A 7 -12.79 -20.55 -1.97
C GLN A 7 -13.44 -19.23 -1.58
N SER A 8 -14.29 -19.28 -0.56
CA SER A 8 -15.03 -18.14 -0.03
C SER A 8 -14.05 -17.29 0.75
N ALA A 9 -13.69 -16.13 0.16
CA ALA A 9 -12.77 -15.19 0.77
C ALA A 9 -13.23 -14.86 2.20
N ARG A 10 -12.29 -14.87 3.16
CA ARG A 10 -12.61 -14.62 4.57
C ARG A 10 -13.17 -13.20 4.70
N ARG A 11 -14.44 -13.07 5.10
CA ARG A 11 -15.02 -11.76 5.42
C ARG A 11 -14.30 -11.20 6.65
N GLY A 12 -13.65 -10.05 6.50
CA GLY A 12 -13.05 -9.34 7.62
C GLY A 12 -14.10 -8.84 8.60
N LYS A 13 -13.70 -8.58 9.86
CA LYS A 13 -14.59 -8.06 10.91
C LYS A 13 -15.11 -6.62 10.65
N GLY A 14 -14.57 -5.91 9.66
CA GLY A 14 -14.89 -4.50 9.37
C GLY A 14 -15.51 -4.26 7.99
N ARG A 15 -15.63 -2.99 7.58
CA ARG A 15 -16.13 -2.58 6.26
C ARG A 15 -15.22 -2.98 5.09
N LEU A 16 -13.96 -3.33 5.36
CA LEU A 16 -13.01 -3.82 4.36
C LEU A 16 -13.29 -5.30 4.06
N GLN A 17 -13.67 -5.57 2.82
CA GLN A 17 -13.85 -6.91 2.28
C GLN A 17 -12.86 -7.16 1.15
N TRP A 18 -12.58 -8.44 0.87
CA TRP A 18 -11.81 -8.86 -0.30
C TRP A 18 -12.62 -8.64 -1.58
N GLU A 19 -12.66 -7.39 -2.05
CA GLU A 19 -13.27 -7.04 -3.33
C GLU A 19 -12.18 -6.97 -4.42
N PRO A 20 -12.29 -7.74 -5.52
CA PRO A 20 -11.25 -7.78 -6.56
C PRO A 20 -10.96 -6.39 -7.13
N ARG A 21 -12.01 -5.62 -7.44
CA ARG A 21 -11.88 -4.28 -8.00
C ARG A 21 -11.21 -3.30 -7.03
N GLY A 22 -11.59 -3.35 -5.74
CA GLY A 22 -10.99 -2.49 -4.71
C GLY A 22 -9.54 -2.85 -4.40
N TRP A 23 -9.25 -4.14 -4.27
CA TRP A 23 -7.90 -4.65 -3.95
C TRP A 23 -6.90 -4.35 -5.06
N PHE A 24 -7.17 -4.83 -6.28
CA PHE A 24 -6.25 -4.62 -7.39
C PHE A 24 -6.25 -3.16 -7.85
N GLY A 25 -7.40 -2.47 -7.85
CA GLY A 25 -7.46 -1.05 -8.19
C GLY A 25 -6.64 -0.17 -7.24
N GLY A 26 -6.71 -0.43 -5.93
CA GLY A 26 -5.93 0.30 -4.92
C GLY A 26 -4.43 0.02 -5.03
N ILE A 27 -4.04 -1.23 -5.27
CA ILE A 27 -2.63 -1.62 -5.38
C ILE A 27 -2.02 -1.13 -6.70
N ILE A 28 -2.71 -1.33 -7.83
CA ILE A 28 -2.25 -0.86 -9.14
C ILE A 28 -2.20 0.66 -9.13
N GLY A 29 -3.24 1.34 -8.65
CA GLY A 29 -3.27 2.79 -8.52
C GLY A 29 -2.14 3.31 -7.64
N GLY A 30 -1.99 2.76 -6.42
CA GLY A 30 -0.99 3.19 -5.45
C GLY A 30 0.47 2.90 -5.83
N SER A 31 0.72 1.87 -6.64
CA SER A 31 2.06 1.49 -7.10
C SER A 31 2.39 1.93 -8.53
N SER A 32 1.42 2.45 -9.28
CA SER A 32 1.59 2.88 -10.69
C SER A 32 2.73 3.87 -10.89
N TRP A 33 2.97 4.75 -9.92
CA TRP A 33 4.05 5.73 -9.99
C TRP A 33 5.45 5.09 -10.05
N LEU A 34 5.63 3.89 -9.48
CA LEU A 34 6.90 3.14 -9.56
C LEU A 34 7.15 2.62 -10.98
N ALA A 35 6.10 2.17 -11.67
CA ALA A 35 6.18 1.73 -13.06
C ALA A 35 6.47 2.93 -13.98
N PHE A 36 5.79 4.05 -13.76
CA PHE A 36 6.06 5.29 -14.49
C PHE A 36 7.48 5.81 -14.23
N GLY A 37 7.94 5.79 -12.98
CA GLY A 37 9.31 6.16 -12.61
C GLY A 37 10.35 5.29 -13.30
N SER A 38 10.14 3.97 -13.33
CA SER A 38 11.03 3.03 -14.01
C SER A 38 11.15 3.32 -15.51
N LEU A 39 10.02 3.57 -16.18
CA LEU A 39 10.01 3.90 -17.62
C LEU A 39 10.66 5.27 -17.90
N ALA A 40 10.40 6.28 -17.07
CA ALA A 40 11.00 7.60 -17.21
C ALA A 40 12.53 7.56 -17.02
N LEU A 41 13.02 6.78 -16.05
CA LEU A 41 14.45 6.60 -15.78
C LEU A 41 15.12 5.78 -16.89
N LEU A 42 14.41 4.78 -17.44
CA LEU A 42 14.90 3.99 -18.57
C LEU A 42 15.13 4.89 -19.80
N TRP A 43 14.19 5.80 -20.10
CA TRP A 43 14.34 6.75 -21.20
C TRP A 43 15.51 7.71 -20.97
N ARG A 44 15.83 8.04 -19.72
CA ARG A 44 17.01 8.85 -19.37
C ARG A 44 18.34 8.08 -19.42
N GLY A 45 18.32 6.78 -19.67
CA GLY A 45 19.52 5.92 -19.68
C GLY A 45 20.01 5.51 -18.29
N GLU A 46 19.27 5.84 -17.22
CA GLU A 46 19.61 5.44 -15.86
C GLU A 46 19.13 4.02 -15.55
N LEU A 47 19.85 3.04 -16.09
CA LEU A 47 19.49 1.61 -16.00
C LEU A 47 19.37 1.11 -14.55
N PHE A 48 20.27 1.53 -13.66
CA PHE A 48 20.26 1.11 -12.26
C PHE A 48 19.01 1.63 -11.52
N SER A 49 18.76 2.94 -11.59
CA SER A 49 17.59 3.59 -10.99
C SER A 49 16.28 3.02 -11.56
N SER A 50 16.23 2.82 -12.88
CA SER A 50 15.10 2.20 -13.58
C SER A 50 14.82 0.78 -13.08
N PHE A 51 15.87 -0.04 -12.92
CA PHE A 51 15.77 -1.41 -12.41
C PHE A 51 15.26 -1.44 -10.97
N VAL A 52 15.78 -0.58 -10.09
CA VAL A 52 15.35 -0.50 -8.69
C VAL A 52 13.86 -0.12 -8.58
N SER A 53 13.42 0.86 -9.36
CA SER A 53 11.99 1.25 -9.41
C SER A 53 11.11 0.12 -9.96
N GLY A 54 11.56 -0.55 -11.03
CA GLY A 54 10.84 -1.66 -11.67
C GLY A 54 10.71 -2.89 -10.76
N VAL A 55 11.80 -3.31 -10.11
CA VAL A 55 11.80 -4.42 -9.15
C VAL A 55 10.91 -4.09 -7.95
N SER A 56 10.94 -2.84 -7.46
CA SER A 56 10.06 -2.41 -6.36
C SER A 56 8.58 -2.50 -6.73
N TRP A 57 8.23 -2.13 -7.97
CA TRP A 57 6.86 -2.31 -8.48
C TRP A 57 6.45 -3.79 -8.54
N LEU A 58 7.32 -4.65 -9.07
CA LEU A 58 7.07 -6.09 -9.14
C LEU A 58 6.91 -6.71 -7.75
N LEU A 59 7.70 -6.30 -6.76
CA LEU A 59 7.57 -6.78 -5.38
C LEU A 59 6.19 -6.46 -4.79
N VAL A 60 5.68 -5.24 -5.02
CA VAL A 60 4.34 -4.85 -4.57
C VAL A 60 3.26 -5.71 -5.24
N LEU A 61 3.37 -5.94 -6.55
CA LEU A 61 2.42 -6.79 -7.28
C LEU A 61 2.51 -8.27 -6.85
N SER A 62 3.72 -8.80 -6.65
CA SER A 62 3.93 -10.16 -6.16
C SER A 62 3.31 -10.34 -4.78
N LEU A 63 3.52 -9.39 -3.86
CA LEU A 63 2.88 -9.42 -2.55
C LEU A 63 1.35 -9.35 -2.67
N ALA A 64 0.83 -8.48 -3.54
CA ALA A 64 -0.60 -8.33 -3.77
C ALA A 64 -1.25 -9.62 -4.28
N CYS A 65 -0.62 -10.29 -5.24
CA CYS A 65 -1.05 -11.58 -5.77
C CYS A 65 -0.95 -12.67 -4.70
N TRP A 66 0.14 -12.71 -3.93
CA TRP A 66 0.33 -13.68 -2.87
C TRP A 66 -0.71 -13.55 -1.75
N LEU A 67 -1.00 -12.33 -1.33
CA LEU A 67 -2.05 -12.02 -0.35
C LEU A 67 -3.44 -12.38 -0.90
N TRP A 68 -3.68 -12.15 -2.19
CA TRP A 68 -4.93 -12.54 -2.85
C TRP A 68 -5.12 -14.06 -2.88
N VAL A 69 -4.07 -14.84 -3.17
CA VAL A 69 -4.13 -16.31 -3.11
C VAL A 69 -4.37 -16.80 -1.67
N ARG A 70 -3.85 -16.07 -0.67
CA ARG A 70 -4.05 -16.35 0.75
C ARG A 70 -5.27 -15.67 1.37
N ARG A 71 -6.18 -15.11 0.57
CA ARG A 71 -7.38 -14.38 1.03
C ARG A 71 -8.28 -15.15 1.99
N ASP A 72 -8.22 -16.48 1.97
CA ASP A 72 -9.04 -17.32 2.86
C ASP A 72 -8.44 -17.44 4.27
N ARG A 73 -7.14 -17.16 4.41
CA ARG A 73 -6.40 -17.28 5.69
C ARG A 73 -6.06 -15.93 6.31
N ILE A 74 -6.03 -14.86 5.50
CA ILE A 74 -5.59 -13.54 5.92
C ILE A 74 -6.78 -12.59 5.95
N ASP A 75 -6.94 -11.89 7.08
CA ASP A 75 -7.95 -10.85 7.17
C ASP A 75 -7.63 -9.70 6.21
N PRO A 76 -8.63 -9.14 5.51
CA PRO A 76 -8.42 -8.09 4.51
C PRO A 76 -7.70 -6.86 5.07
N PHE A 77 -7.90 -6.57 6.36
CA PHE A 77 -7.16 -5.50 7.05
C PHE A 77 -5.66 -5.77 7.11
N HIS A 78 -5.27 -6.96 7.59
CA HIS A 78 -3.87 -7.36 7.69
C HIS A 78 -3.22 -7.41 6.30
N GLY A 79 -3.94 -7.89 5.29
CA GLY A 79 -3.47 -7.88 3.90
C GLY A 79 -3.11 -6.46 3.44
N LEU A 80 -4.02 -5.50 3.62
CA LEU A 80 -3.76 -4.11 3.24
C LEU A 80 -2.61 -3.48 4.06
N ALA A 81 -2.56 -3.77 5.36
CA ALA A 81 -1.47 -3.31 6.23
C ALA A 81 -0.11 -3.82 5.76
N TYR A 82 0.03 -5.09 5.38
CA TYR A 82 1.28 -5.62 4.82
C TYR A 82 1.70 -4.91 3.53
N ALA A 83 0.74 -4.62 2.63
CA ALA A 83 1.03 -3.88 1.40
C ALA A 83 1.49 -2.44 1.70
N LEU A 84 0.85 -1.75 2.65
CA LEU A 84 1.24 -0.40 3.07
C LEU A 84 2.60 -0.37 3.78
N ILE A 85 2.91 -1.37 4.60
CA ILE A 85 4.22 -1.51 5.25
C ILE A 85 5.31 -1.69 4.19
N LEU A 86 5.11 -2.60 3.23
CA LEU A 86 6.06 -2.80 2.14
C LEU A 86 6.26 -1.51 1.35
N LEU A 87 5.17 -0.82 1.00
CA LEU A 87 5.26 0.47 0.30
C LEU A 87 6.01 1.53 1.12
N SER A 88 5.80 1.57 2.44
CA SER A 88 6.50 2.49 3.34
C SER A 88 8.01 2.28 3.39
N VAL A 89 8.49 1.06 3.12
CA VAL A 89 9.93 0.75 3.06
C VAL A 89 10.48 0.97 1.65
N LEU A 90 9.71 0.60 0.61
CA LEU A 90 10.16 0.76 -0.79
C LEU A 90 10.17 2.22 -1.25
N MET A 91 9.22 3.04 -0.80
CA MET A 91 9.15 4.47 -1.15
C MET A 91 10.45 5.23 -0.88
N PRO A 92 11.01 5.22 0.36
CA PRO A 92 12.26 5.90 0.64
C PRO A 92 13.42 5.34 -0.19
N ILE A 93 13.52 4.02 -0.34
CA ILE A 93 14.60 3.38 -1.12
C ILE A 93 14.56 3.87 -2.58
N VAL A 94 13.40 3.79 -3.23
CA VAL A 94 13.25 4.25 -4.62
C VAL A 94 13.47 5.75 -4.72
N TRP A 95 13.00 6.53 -3.76
CA TRP A 95 13.19 7.97 -3.75
C TRP A 95 14.67 8.36 -3.67
N PHE A 96 15.42 7.80 -2.70
CA PHE A 96 16.84 8.10 -2.55
C PHE A 96 17.69 7.58 -3.73
N VAL A 97 17.40 6.37 -4.20
CA VAL A 97 18.16 5.78 -5.32
C VAL A 97 17.83 6.43 -6.65
N CYS A 98 16.59 6.83 -6.91
CA CYS A 98 16.21 7.32 -8.24
C CYS A 98 16.20 8.85 -8.36
N TRP A 99 16.06 9.57 -7.24
CA TRP A 99 15.88 11.03 -7.24
C TRP A 99 16.94 11.75 -6.42
N ASP A 100 17.61 11.06 -5.49
CA ASP A 100 18.64 11.66 -4.63
C ASP A 100 20.08 11.36 -5.05
N ILE A 101 20.29 10.53 -6.10
CA ILE A 101 21.62 10.36 -6.70
C ILE A 101 22.13 11.72 -7.19
N PRO A 102 23.35 12.13 -6.81
CA PRO A 102 23.94 13.37 -7.28
C PRO A 102 24.14 13.28 -8.78
N THR A 103 23.39 14.08 -9.53
CA THR A 103 23.79 14.45 -10.88
C THR A 103 25.16 15.14 -10.77
N ASP A 104 26.11 14.86 -11.66
CA ASP A 104 27.48 15.41 -11.65
C ASP A 104 27.58 16.95 -11.69
N ARG A 105 26.46 17.65 -11.60
CA ARG A 105 26.35 19.11 -11.51
C ARG A 105 25.93 19.48 -10.09
N PRO A 106 26.85 19.95 -9.23
CA PRO A 106 26.48 20.50 -7.94
C PRO A 106 25.62 21.74 -8.17
N MET A 107 24.34 21.68 -7.82
CA MET A 107 23.47 22.85 -7.68
C MET A 107 23.41 23.21 -6.19
N PRO A 108 24.24 24.14 -5.71
CA PRO A 108 24.42 24.42 -4.29
C PRO A 108 23.21 25.12 -3.64
N SER A 109 22.17 25.53 -4.37
CA SER A 109 21.08 26.34 -3.80
C SER A 109 19.82 25.56 -3.37
N LEU A 110 19.74 24.24 -3.57
CA LEU A 110 18.48 23.50 -3.35
C LEU A 110 18.55 22.26 -2.43
N HIS A 111 19.68 22.01 -1.77
CA HIS A 111 19.84 20.82 -0.93
C HIS A 111 18.90 20.79 0.29
N TRP A 112 18.57 21.94 0.90
CA TRP A 112 17.58 22.02 1.99
C TRP A 112 16.13 21.74 1.53
N ILE A 113 15.74 22.24 0.35
CA ILE A 113 14.42 21.97 -0.25
C ILE A 113 14.31 20.50 -0.68
N ARG A 114 15.42 19.91 -1.14
CA ARG A 114 15.53 18.50 -1.50
C ARG A 114 15.38 17.58 -0.29
N GLY A 115 16.00 17.92 0.84
CA GLY A 115 15.83 17.20 2.11
C GLY A 115 14.40 17.25 2.64
N PHE A 116 13.76 18.43 2.63
CA PHE A 116 12.38 18.59 3.09
C PHE A 116 11.37 17.83 2.21
N ARG A 117 11.52 17.87 0.88
CA ARG A 117 10.68 17.10 -0.05
C ARG A 117 10.87 15.59 0.12
N SER A 118 12.10 15.15 0.39
CA SER A 118 12.40 13.74 0.63
C SER A 118 11.84 13.25 1.96
N ALA A 119 11.93 14.05 3.02
CA ALA A 119 11.28 13.75 4.30
C ALA A 119 9.76 13.68 4.15
N ALA A 120 9.14 14.61 3.42
CA ALA A 120 7.71 14.60 3.15
C ALA A 120 7.29 13.34 2.37
N ALA A 121 8.00 12.97 1.30
CA ALA A 121 7.72 11.77 0.51
C ALA A 121 7.83 10.48 1.36
N CYS A 122 8.88 10.38 2.18
CA CYS A 122 9.08 9.24 3.09
C CYS A 122 7.99 9.14 4.18
N SER A 123 7.32 10.26 4.49
CA SER A 123 6.30 10.33 5.54
C SER A 123 4.90 9.93 5.06
N ILE A 124 4.61 10.00 3.76
CA ILE A 124 3.25 9.78 3.23
C ILE A 124 2.75 8.37 3.54
N ALA A 125 3.52 7.35 3.18
CA ALA A 125 3.13 5.96 3.41
C ALA A 125 2.96 5.59 4.90
N PRO A 126 3.89 5.95 5.82
CA PRO A 126 3.71 5.66 7.24
C PRO A 126 2.58 6.48 7.88
N VAL A 127 2.31 7.70 7.40
CA VAL A 127 1.14 8.48 7.85
C VAL A 127 -0.16 7.82 7.39
N ILE A 128 -0.25 7.37 6.14
CA ILE A 128 -1.41 6.61 5.65
C ILE A 128 -1.59 5.34 6.48
N LEU A 129 -0.52 4.61 6.77
CA LEU A 129 -0.54 3.43 7.62
C LEU A 129 -1.04 3.75 9.04
N ALA A 130 -0.53 4.82 9.66
CA ALA A 130 -0.96 5.29 10.97
C ALA A 130 -2.45 5.69 10.98
N CYS A 131 -2.91 6.41 9.95
CA CYS A 131 -4.31 6.73 9.74
C CYS A 131 -5.18 5.47 9.59
N PHE A 132 -4.69 4.44 8.89
CA PHE A 132 -5.37 3.15 8.76
C PHE A 132 -5.49 2.42 10.10
N PHE A 133 -4.42 2.36 10.89
CA PHE A 133 -4.45 1.80 12.24
C PHE A 133 -5.35 2.58 13.20
N ALA A 134 -5.29 3.92 13.16
CA ALA A 134 -6.13 4.78 13.98
C ALA A 134 -7.61 4.57 13.64
N ARG A 135 -7.95 4.50 12.35
CA ARG A 135 -9.31 4.25 11.88
C ARG A 135 -9.84 2.89 12.32
N GLU A 136 -9.00 1.85 12.29
CA GLU A 136 -9.39 0.53 12.76
C GLU A 136 -9.65 0.52 14.27
N ARG A 137 -8.75 1.12 15.07
CA ARG A 137 -8.97 1.24 16.53
C ARG A 137 -10.25 2.00 16.86
N ILE A 138 -10.51 3.12 16.19
CA ILE A 138 -11.74 3.92 16.39
C ILE A 138 -13.00 3.14 16.00
N LEU A 139 -12.96 2.34 14.93
CA LEU A 139 -14.08 1.51 14.50
C LEU A 139 -14.36 0.33 15.45
N ILE A 140 -13.33 -0.24 16.08
CA ILE A 140 -13.48 -1.27 17.12
C ILE A 140 -14.02 -0.65 18.42
N SER A 141 -13.63 0.58 18.74
CA SER A 141 -14.05 1.28 19.97
C SER A 141 -15.49 1.78 19.97
N LYS A 142 -16.20 1.79 18.85
CA LYS A 142 -17.63 2.17 18.86
C LYS A 142 -18.43 0.97 19.37
N PRO A 143 -18.96 1.01 20.61
CA PRO A 143 -19.83 -0.06 21.08
C PRO A 143 -21.05 -0.06 20.17
N ARG A 144 -21.59 -1.25 19.92
CA ARG A 144 -22.86 -1.44 19.24
C ARG A 144 -23.98 -1.02 20.20
N THR A 145 -24.06 0.25 20.58
CA THR A 145 -25.19 0.80 21.32
C THR A 145 -26.36 0.89 20.35
N GLY A 146 -27.27 -0.09 20.42
CA GLY A 146 -28.49 -0.10 19.63
C GLY A 146 -29.16 -1.44 19.41
N ALA A 147 -28.75 -2.52 20.07
CA ALA A 147 -29.53 -3.75 20.08
C ALA A 147 -29.43 -4.39 21.46
N HIS A 148 -30.29 -3.95 22.39
CA HIS A 148 -30.99 -4.78 23.37
C HIS A 148 -31.75 -3.91 24.38
N ALA A 149 -33.05 -3.80 24.14
CA ALA A 149 -34.12 -3.74 25.14
C ALA A 149 -35.36 -4.26 24.40
N THR A 150 -35.53 -5.57 24.18
CA THR A 150 -36.29 -6.52 25.04
C THR A 150 -37.32 -5.87 25.95
N HIS A 151 -38.60 -6.05 25.60
CA HIS A 151 -39.73 -6.52 26.42
C HIS A 151 -40.95 -6.51 25.47
N ALA A 152 -41.58 -7.61 25.05
CA ALA A 152 -42.24 -8.67 25.82
C ALA A 152 -43.13 -8.08 26.92
N ASP A 153 -44.36 -7.73 26.52
CA ASP A 153 -45.62 -7.56 27.26
C ASP A 153 -46.68 -7.40 26.15
N GLY A 154 -47.83 -8.07 26.06
CA GLY A 154 -48.56 -9.08 26.81
C GLY A 154 -49.87 -9.29 26.03
#